data_AF-A0A9R0P1D5-F1
#
_entry.id   AF-A0A9R0P1D5-F1
#
_cell.length_a   1.000
_cell.length_b   1.000
_cell.length_c   1.000
_cell.angle_alpha   90.00
_cell.angle_beta   90.00
_cell.angle_gamma   90.00
#
_symmetry.space_group_name_H-M   'P 1'
#
loop_
_entity.id
_entity.type
_entity.pdbx_description
1 polymer ?
#
loop_
_entity_poly.entity_id
_entity_poly.type
_entity_poly.pdbx_seq_one_letter_code
_entity_poly.pdbx_strand_id
1 'polypeptide(L)'
;MTATWDGLGLRWTVGPGTEVTVEETGTGASHPPVLVLAGGLCVVTLVPPEDQTAWTGCAVFLRRLRDHAEELAVLLEARAGRRDRGEG
;
A
#
# COMPACT_ATOMS: atom_id res chain seq x y z
N MET A 1 -3.88 0.29 13.85
CA MET A 1 -3.35 -0.76 12.96
C MET A 1 -3.00 -1.99 13.78
N THR A 2 -3.30 -3.20 13.27
CA THR A 2 -2.88 -4.47 13.87
C THR A 2 -2.27 -5.34 12.77
N ALA A 3 -1.06 -5.84 12.98
CA ALA A 3 -0.45 -6.86 12.12
C ALA A 3 -0.59 -8.21 12.80
N THR A 4 -1.18 -9.20 12.10
CA THR A 4 -1.28 -10.58 12.59
C THR A 4 -0.58 -11.51 11.62
N TRP A 5 0.23 -12.43 12.14
CA TRP A 5 0.84 -13.50 11.35
C TRP A 5 -0.13 -14.68 11.29
N ASP A 6 -0.50 -15.11 10.09
CA ASP A 6 -1.47 -16.19 9.88
C ASP A 6 -0.86 -17.48 9.33
N GLY A 7 0.47 -17.56 9.22
CA GLY A 7 1.19 -18.70 8.65
C GLY A 7 1.33 -18.65 7.13
N LEU A 8 0.64 -17.74 6.44
CA LEU A 8 0.79 -17.47 4.99
C LEU A 8 1.49 -16.13 4.73
N GLY A 9 1.41 -15.20 5.70
CA GLY A 9 2.14 -13.96 5.68
C GLY A 9 1.73 -13.00 6.79
N LEU A 10 2.16 -11.75 6.64
CA LEU A 10 1.74 -10.65 7.50
C LEU A 10 0.38 -10.13 6.99
N ARG A 11 -0.68 -10.26 7.79
CA ARG A 11 -1.97 -9.66 7.49
C ARG A 11 -2.02 -8.25 8.04
N TRP A 12 -2.30 -7.29 7.15
CA TRP A 12 -2.37 -5.87 7.46
C TRP A 12 -3.81 -5.37 7.44
N THR A 13 -4.24 -4.65 8.47
CA THR A 13 -5.59 -4.06 8.55
C THR A 13 -5.49 -2.54 8.57
N VAL A 14 -6.09 -1.91 7.56
CA VAL A 14 -6.19 -0.44 7.43
C VAL A 14 -7.20 0.09 8.45
N GLY A 15 -6.82 1.15 9.18
CA GLY A 15 -7.69 1.81 10.15
C GLY A 15 -7.51 3.33 10.14
N PRO A 16 -8.36 4.06 10.89
CA PRO A 16 -8.25 5.51 11.01
C PRO A 16 -6.86 5.89 11.55
N GLY A 17 -6.16 6.78 10.83
CA GLY A 17 -4.76 7.14 11.11
C GLY A 17 -3.72 6.27 10.40
N THR A 18 -4.09 5.59 9.31
CA THR A 18 -3.12 4.99 8.39
C THR A 18 -2.78 6.01 7.31
N GLU A 19 -1.48 6.24 7.07
CA GLU A 19 -0.95 7.16 6.08
C GLU A 19 -0.09 6.42 5.06
N VAL A 20 -0.04 6.93 3.83
CA VAL A 20 0.81 6.43 2.74
C VAL A 20 1.58 7.61 2.17
N THR A 21 2.90 7.56 2.22
CA THR A 21 3.80 8.65 1.82
C THR A 21 4.96 8.13 0.97
N VAL A 22 5.57 9.01 0.17
CA VAL A 22 6.84 8.74 -0.50
C VAL A 22 7.92 9.53 0.20
N GLU A 23 9.03 8.88 0.55
CA GLU A 23 10.19 9.52 1.15
C GLU A 23 11.36 9.50 0.15
N GLU A 24 11.85 10.69 -0.18
CA GLU A 24 13.07 10.86 -0.97
C GLU A 24 14.29 10.66 -0.06
N THR A 25 15.12 9.67 -0.35
CA THR A 25 16.27 9.31 0.50
C THR A 25 17.61 9.83 -0.06
N GLY A 26 17.60 10.34 -1.29
CA GLY A 26 18.77 10.89 -2.00
C GLY A 26 18.60 10.81 -3.52
N THR A 27 19.58 11.30 -4.29
CA THR A 27 19.52 11.31 -5.77
C THR A 27 20.32 10.19 -6.45
N GLY A 28 21.07 9.40 -5.67
CA GLY A 28 21.95 8.34 -6.16
C GLY A 28 21.36 6.94 -6.02
N ALA A 29 21.91 5.97 -6.74
CA ALA A 29 21.48 4.56 -6.72
C ALA A 29 21.46 3.95 -5.30
N SER A 30 22.41 4.35 -4.46
CA SER A 30 22.53 3.90 -3.05
C SER A 30 21.48 4.49 -2.12
N HIS A 31 20.65 5.41 -2.61
CA HIS A 31 19.63 6.12 -1.84
C HIS A 31 18.33 6.21 -2.65
N PRO A 32 17.65 5.08 -2.93
CA PRO A 32 16.43 5.07 -3.72
C PRO A 32 15.23 5.66 -2.93
N PRO A 33 14.29 6.35 -3.59
CA PRO A 33 13.05 6.77 -2.93
C PRO A 33 12.26 5.55 -2.46
N VAL A 34 11.58 5.69 -1.33
CA VAL A 34 10.82 4.61 -0.69
C VAL A 34 9.35 4.97 -0.53
N LEU A 35 8.47 3.98 -0.68
CA LEU A 35 7.06 4.13 -0.33
C LEU A 35 6.85 3.63 1.11
N VAL A 36 6.33 4.51 1.96
CA VAL A 36 6.08 4.23 3.37
C VAL A 36 4.58 4.16 3.60
N LEU A 37 4.13 3.08 4.24
CA LEU A 37 2.78 2.96 4.76
C LEU A 37 2.86 2.91 6.28
N ALA A 38 2.44 3.99 6.93
CA ALA A 38 2.55 4.19 8.37
C ALA A 38 1.18 4.06 9.04
N GLY A 39 1.12 3.37 10.17
CA GLY A 39 -0.03 3.38 11.06
C GLY A 39 0.42 3.26 12.50
N GLY A 40 -0.48 3.55 13.46
CA GLY A 40 -0.12 3.78 14.86
C GLY A 40 0.72 2.72 15.61
N LEU A 41 0.97 1.53 15.06
CA LEU A 41 1.84 0.51 15.67
C LEU A 41 2.83 -0.17 14.70
N CYS A 42 2.75 0.08 13.39
CA CYS A 42 3.60 -0.58 12.40
C CYS A 42 3.86 0.33 11.19
N VAL A 43 5.05 0.21 10.63
CA VAL A 43 5.46 0.87 9.37
C VAL A 43 5.86 -0.22 8.38
N VAL A 44 5.33 -0.14 7.16
CA VAL A 44 5.75 -0.97 6.03
C VAL A 44 6.48 -0.07 5.04
N THR A 45 7.71 -0.42 4.71
CA THR A 45 8.53 0.33 3.75
C THR A 45 8.82 -0.56 2.54
N LEU A 46 8.46 -0.08 1.36
CA LEU A 46 8.79 -0.70 0.09
C LEU A 46 10.03 0.01 -0.48
N VAL A 47 11.15 -0.72 -0.49
CA VAL A 47 12.45 -0.22 -0.94
C VAL A 47 12.78 -0.86 -2.31
N PRO A 48 13.01 -0.06 -3.36
CA PRO A 48 13.55 -0.57 -4.62
C PRO A 48 14.93 -1.21 -4.41
N PRO A 49 15.32 -2.23 -5.20
CA PRO A 49 16.67 -2.79 -5.14
C PRO A 49 17.72 -1.74 -5.52
N GLU A 50 18.96 -1.90 -5.05
CA GLU A 50 20.07 -0.99 -5.39
C GLU A 50 20.41 -1.00 -6.89
N ASP A 51 20.12 -2.09 -7.58
CA ASP A 51 20.27 -2.20 -9.04
C ASP A 51 19.19 -1.39 -9.78
N GLN A 52 19.61 -0.26 -10.36
CA GLN A 52 18.75 0.64 -11.12
C GLN A 52 18.08 -0.01 -12.32
N THR A 53 18.68 -1.03 -12.91
CA THR A 53 18.09 -1.69 -14.10
C THR A 53 16.78 -2.41 -13.74
N ALA A 54 16.62 -2.82 -12.48
CA ALA A 54 15.40 -3.45 -11.97
C ALA A 54 14.29 -2.44 -11.61
N TRP A 55 14.57 -1.15 -11.54
CA TRP A 55 13.61 -0.12 -11.10
C TRP A 55 12.39 -0.01 -12.01
N THR A 56 12.56 -0.27 -13.32
CA THR A 56 11.43 -0.31 -14.25
C THR A 56 10.40 -1.38 -13.83
N GLY A 57 10.88 -2.53 -13.34
CA GLY A 57 10.03 -3.58 -12.79
C GLY A 57 9.30 -3.14 -11.53
N CYS A 58 9.99 -2.45 -10.62
CA CYS A 58 9.38 -1.84 -9.43
C CYS A 58 8.29 -0.84 -9.79
N ALA A 59 8.53 0.03 -10.79
CA ALA A 59 7.54 0.99 -11.26
C ALA A 59 6.29 0.30 -11.84
N VAL A 60 6.47 -0.81 -12.59
CA VAL A 60 5.35 -1.61 -13.09
C VAL A 60 4.57 -2.24 -11.93
N PHE A 61 5.25 -2.80 -10.94
CA PHE A 61 4.62 -3.37 -9.75
C PHE A 61 3.81 -2.32 -8.98
N LEU A 62 4.38 -1.14 -8.72
CA LEU A 62 3.71 -0.05 -8.00
C LEU A 62 2.45 0.45 -8.73
N ARG A 63 2.49 0.53 -10.06
CA ARG A 63 1.30 0.88 -10.87
C ARG A 63 0.21 -0.17 -10.72
N ARG A 64 0.56 -1.46 -10.82
CA ARG A 64 -0.41 -2.55 -10.60
C ARG A 64 -1.00 -2.51 -9.19
N LEU A 65 -0.18 -2.25 -8.18
CA LEU A 65 -0.64 -2.10 -6.80
C LEU A 65 -1.67 -0.98 -6.68
N ARG A 66 -1.39 0.20 -7.27
CA ARG A 66 -2.34 1.32 -7.32
C ARG A 66 -3.63 0.93 -8.01
N ASP A 67 -3.54 0.35 -9.20
CA ASP A 67 -4.71 0.03 -10.02
C ASP A 67 -5.64 -0.98 -9.32
N HIS A 68 -5.07 -2.00 -8.64
CA HIS A 68 -5.86 -2.96 -7.87
C HIS A 68 -6.36 -2.41 -6.52
N ALA A 69 -5.64 -1.47 -5.89
CA ALA A 69 -6.14 -0.78 -4.70
C ALA A 69 -7.36 0.08 -5.04
N GLU A 70 -7.35 0.76 -6.19
CA GLU A 70 -8.49 1.50 -6.72
C GLU A 70 -9.68 0.59 -7.01
N GLU A 71 -9.46 -0.55 -7.68
CA GLU A 71 -10.50 -1.54 -7.93
C GLU A 71 -11.16 -2.03 -6.64
N LEU A 72 -10.35 -2.31 -5.60
CA LEU A 72 -10.84 -2.67 -4.27
C LEU A 72 -11.65 -1.55 -3.62
N ALA A 73 -11.20 -0.29 -3.72
CA ALA A 73 -11.93 0.87 -3.18
C ALA A 73 -13.33 0.97 -3.81
N VAL A 74 -13.42 0.93 -5.14
CA VAL A 74 -14.70 0.94 -5.87
C VAL A 74 -15.61 -0.21 -5.43
N LEU A 75 -15.05 -1.41 -5.26
CA LEU A 75 -15.78 -2.59 -4.79
C LEU A 75 -16.29 -2.47 -3.35
N LEU A 76 -15.56 -1.76 -2.49
CA LEU A 76 -15.97 -1.48 -1.10
C LEU A 76 -17.07 -0.42 -1.07
N GLU A 77 -16.90 0.68 -1.81
CA GLU A 77 -17.89 1.76 -1.92
C GLU A 77 -19.22 1.25 -2.49
N ALA A 78 -19.17 0.47 -3.57
CA ALA A 78 -20.36 -0.12 -4.16
C ALA A 78 -21.11 -1.04 -3.19
N ARG A 79 -20.40 -1.75 -2.30
CA ARG A 79 -21.03 -2.60 -1.28
C ARG A 79 -21.55 -1.80 -0.10
N ALA A 80 -20.84 -0.75 0.32
CA ALA A 80 -21.29 0.15 1.37
C ALA A 80 -22.58 0.87 0.96
N GLY A 81 -22.63 1.45 -0.25
CA GLY A 81 -23.81 2.15 -0.77
C GLY A 81 -25.03 1.25 -1.05
N ARG A 82 -24.83 -0.06 -1.27
CA ARG A 82 -25.94 -1.03 -1.34
C ARG A 82 -26.61 -1.26 0.01
N ARG A 83 -25.89 -1.08 1.11
CA ARG A 83 -26.42 -1.27 2.47
C ARG A 83 -27.40 -0.15 2.84
N ASP A 84 -27.17 1.07 2.38
CA ASP A 84 -28.07 2.22 2.59
C ASP A 84 -29.36 2.17 1.77
N ARG A 85 -29.41 1.40 0.67
CA ARG A 85 -30.61 1.29 -0.20
C ARG A 85 -31.52 0.10 0.15
N GLY A 86 -31.18 -0.69 1.18
CA GLY A 86 -31.90 -1.91 1.58
C GLY A 86 -32.81 -1.76 2.81
N GLU A 87 -32.90 -0.57 3.41
CA GLU A 87 -33.74 -0.28 4.59
C GLU A 87 -34.93 0.65 4.27
N GLY A 88 -35.50 0.55 3.06
CA GLY A 88 -36.69 1.30 2.62
C GLY A 88 -37.85 0.39 2.24
#